data_AF-A0A660XWU0-F1
#
_entry.id   AF-A0A660XWU0-F1
#
_cell.length_a   1.000
_cell.length_b   1.000
_cell.length_c   1.000
_cell.angle_alpha   90.00
_cell.angle_beta   90.00
_cell.angle_gamma   90.00
#
_symmetry.space_group_name_H-M   'P 1'
#
loop_
_entity.id
_entity.type
_entity.pdbx_description
1 polymer ?
#
loop_
_entity_poly.entity_id
_entity_poly.type
_entity_poly.pdbx_seq_one_letter_code
_entity_poly.pdbx_strand_id
1 'polypeptide(L)'
;MRILEVKEMWIHTHFLTDCEKLPTESMHRIEAGMEPVLRRLGIAYGIHFRDEPGEKGIRIVLECIPFPEVLDEIKRNLAEIVKDIPVRPRPTEVRIVDRKPKGEPNISSSKNPSV
;
A
#
# COMPACT_ATOMS: atom_id res chain seq x y z
N MET A 1 14.61 -5.25 -0.11
CA MET A 1 14.32 -4.01 0.63
C MET A 1 14.74 -4.27 2.07
N ARG A 2 15.14 -3.24 2.81
CA ARG A 2 15.54 -3.38 4.22
C ARG A 2 14.86 -2.34 5.09
N ILE A 3 14.66 -2.70 6.35
CA ILE A 3 14.22 -1.76 7.40
C ILE A 3 15.46 -0.99 7.86
N LEU A 4 15.44 0.32 7.69
CA LEU A 4 16.51 1.24 8.10
C LEU A 4 16.36 1.65 9.56
N GLU A 5 15.12 1.94 9.97
CA GLU A 5 14.82 2.50 11.28
C GLU A 5 13.45 2.02 11.75
N VAL A 6 13.29 1.95 13.08
CA VAL A 6 12.00 1.72 13.73
C VAL A 6 11.75 2.91 14.65
N LYS A 7 10.62 3.59 14.48
CA LYS A 7 10.21 4.72 15.33
C LYS A 7 8.88 4.41 15.98
N GLU A 8 8.84 4.47 17.30
CA GLU A 8 7.58 4.50 18.05
C GLU A 8 7.04 5.93 18.06
N MET A 9 5.77 6.06 17.71
CA MET A 9 5.01 7.30 17.79
C MET A 9 3.94 7.14 18.87
N TRP A 10 3.02 8.11 19.02
CA TRP A 10 2.05 8.07 20.13
C TRP A 10 1.09 6.87 20.11
N ILE A 11 0.67 6.39 18.93
CA ILE A 11 -0.27 5.24 18.83
C ILE A 11 0.13 4.19 17.80
N HIS A 12 1.30 4.34 17.18
CA HIS A 12 1.73 3.50 16.07
C HIS A 12 3.24 3.36 16.03
N THR A 13 3.69 2.29 15.38
CA THR A 13 5.09 2.01 15.12
C THR A 13 5.37 2.17 13.64
N HIS A 14 6.41 2.94 13.30
CA HIS A 14 6.86 3.16 11.93
C HIS A 14 8.11 2.34 11.64
N PHE A 15 8.07 1.55 10.58
CA PHE A 15 9.23 0.89 10.00
C PHE A 15 9.63 1.66 8.74
N LEU A 16 10.73 2.40 8.81
CA LEU A 16 11.29 3.12 7.67
C LEU A 16 12.07 2.15 6.79
N THR A 17 11.81 2.14 5.49
CA THR A 17 12.49 1.25 4.53
C THR A 17 13.37 2.02 3.56
N ASP A 18 14.30 1.33 2.90
CA ASP A 18 15.12 1.91 1.83
C ASP A 18 14.43 1.98 0.46
N CYS A 19 13.17 1.52 0.35
CA CYS A 19 12.46 1.45 -0.93
C CYS A 19 11.94 2.81 -1.39
N GLU A 20 12.23 3.18 -2.65
CA GLU A 20 11.83 4.49 -3.20
C GLU A 20 10.35 4.57 -3.54
N LYS A 21 9.73 3.44 -3.93
CA LYS A 21 8.31 3.35 -4.24
C LYS A 21 7.85 1.93 -4.10
N LEU A 22 6.72 1.71 -3.43
CA LEU A 22 6.17 0.38 -3.21
C LEU A 22 4.99 0.13 -4.15
N PRO A 23 5.07 -0.82 -5.11
CA PRO A 23 3.93 -1.18 -5.96
C PRO A 23 2.81 -1.81 -5.12
N THR A 24 1.56 -1.65 -5.58
CA THR A 24 0.37 -2.21 -4.90
C THR A 24 0.47 -3.73 -4.67
N GLU A 25 1.02 -4.48 -5.62
CA GLU A 25 1.27 -5.92 -5.44
C GLU A 25 2.22 -6.20 -4.26
N SER A 26 3.25 -5.38 -4.09
CA SER A 26 4.19 -5.52 -2.97
C SER A 26 3.55 -5.13 -1.65
N MET A 27 2.67 -4.12 -1.63
CA MET A 27 1.87 -3.76 -0.45
C MET A 27 1.00 -4.94 -0.01
N HIS A 28 0.24 -5.54 -0.93
CA HIS A 28 -0.60 -6.71 -0.63
C HIS A 28 0.21 -7.92 -0.17
N ARG A 29 1.39 -8.15 -0.75
CA ARG A 29 2.29 -9.23 -0.28
C ARG A 29 2.76 -8.98 1.15
N ILE A 30 3.06 -7.74 1.52
CA ILE A 30 3.45 -7.38 2.88
C ILE A 30 2.27 -7.57 3.84
N GLU A 31 1.10 -7.07 3.50
CA GLU A 31 -0.14 -7.23 4.29
C GLU A 31 -0.44 -8.72 4.53
N ALA A 32 -0.50 -9.52 3.46
CA ALA A 32 -0.79 -10.95 3.54
C ALA A 32 0.26 -11.74 4.33
N GLY A 33 1.53 -11.34 4.25
CA GLY A 33 2.61 -11.97 5.03
C GLY A 33 2.57 -11.60 6.51
N MET A 34 2.22 -10.35 6.83
CA MET A 34 2.21 -9.85 8.20
C MET A 34 0.92 -10.18 8.96
N GLU A 35 -0.22 -10.25 8.29
CA GLU A 35 -1.51 -10.55 8.91
C GLU A 35 -1.49 -11.78 9.84
N PRO A 36 -1.00 -12.97 9.41
CA PRO A 36 -0.96 -14.14 10.29
C PRO A 36 -0.01 -13.96 11.49
N VAL A 37 1.07 -13.17 11.33
CA VAL A 37 2.00 -12.84 12.41
C VAL A 37 1.31 -11.96 13.46
N LEU A 38 0.68 -10.87 13.02
CA LEU A 38 -0.02 -9.94 13.91
C LEU A 38 -1.18 -10.62 14.63
N ARG A 39 -1.97 -11.44 13.93
CA ARG A 39 -3.07 -12.22 14.54
C ARG A 39 -2.56 -13.18 15.62
N ARG A 40 -1.47 -13.90 15.36
CA ARG A 40 -0.87 -14.82 16.34
C ARG A 40 -0.40 -14.09 17.60
N LEU A 41 0.11 -12.87 17.44
CA LEU A 41 0.58 -12.03 18.53
C LEU A 41 -0.55 -11.27 19.25
N GLY A 42 -1.81 -11.48 18.87
CA GLY A 42 -2.97 -10.82 19.49
C GLY A 42 -3.11 -9.34 19.12
N ILE A 43 -2.46 -8.89 18.04
CA ILE A 43 -2.48 -7.49 17.60
C ILE A 43 -3.65 -7.28 16.64
N ALA A 44 -4.65 -6.52 17.09
CA ALA A 44 -5.87 -6.23 16.35
C ALA A 44 -5.82 -4.88 15.63
N TYR A 45 -4.94 -4.73 14.63
CA TYR A 45 -4.70 -3.43 13.97
C TYR A 45 -4.23 -3.56 12.51
N GLY A 46 -4.33 -2.45 11.75
CA GLY A 46 -3.97 -2.38 10.34
C GLY A 46 -2.48 -2.07 10.08
N ILE A 47 -2.05 -2.39 8.86
CA ILE A 47 -0.79 -1.92 8.28
C ILE A 47 -1.11 -0.89 7.21
N HIS A 48 -0.42 0.24 7.23
CA HIS A 48 -0.53 1.27 6.18
C HIS A 48 0.83 1.58 5.58
N PHE A 49 0.83 2.12 4.38
CA PHE A 49 2.05 2.52 3.68
C PHE A 49 2.01 4.03 3.42
N ARG A 50 3.06 4.74 3.81
CA ARG A 50 3.16 6.19 3.62
C ARG A 50 4.46 6.58 2.95
N ASP A 51 4.34 7.52 2.02
CA ASP A 51 5.44 8.30 1.47
C ASP A 51 5.42 9.65 2.19
N GLU A 52 6.52 10.03 2.84
CA GLU A 52 6.61 11.24 3.65
C GLU A 52 7.50 12.27 2.95
N PRO A 53 7.03 13.51 2.71
CA PRO A 53 7.83 14.53 2.04
C PRO A 53 9.17 14.77 2.73
N GLY A 54 10.27 14.63 1.98
CA GLY A 54 11.63 14.85 2.48
C GLY A 54 12.30 13.61 3.06
N GLU A 55 11.60 12.47 3.16
CA GLU A 55 12.19 11.19 3.54
C GLU A 55 12.53 10.36 2.30
N LYS A 56 13.71 9.75 2.29
CA LYS A 56 14.06 8.75 1.28
C LYS A 56 13.58 7.40 1.78
N GLY A 57 12.42 6.95 1.32
CA GLY A 57 11.90 5.63 1.67
C GLY A 57 10.38 5.58 1.80
N ILE A 58 9.86 4.37 1.99
CA ILE A 58 8.45 4.14 2.37
C ILE A 58 8.38 3.75 3.84
N ARG A 59 7.43 4.35 4.56
CA ARG A 59 7.06 3.96 5.91
C ARG A 59 6.00 2.86 5.86
N ILE A 60 6.28 1.77 6.56
CA ILE A 60 5.27 0.76 6.91
C ILE A 60 4.80 1.10 8.32
N VAL A 61 3.53 1.46 8.44
CA VAL A 61 2.90 1.92 9.68
C VAL A 61 2.12 0.77 10.26
N LEU A 62 2.52 0.31 11.45
CA LEU A 62 1.72 -0.61 12.26
C LEU A 62 0.92 0.23 13.25
N GLU A 63 -0.41 0.13 13.24
CA GLU A 63 -1.29 0.90 14.12
C GLU A 63 -1.33 0.36 15.57
N CYS A 64 -0.17 0.05 16.13
CA CYS A 64 -0.01 -0.23 17.56
C CYS A 64 1.43 0.05 18.01
N ILE A 65 1.64 0.06 19.32
CA ILE A 65 2.97 0.06 19.95
C ILE A 65 3.11 -1.28 20.68
N PRO A 66 3.78 -2.27 20.07
CA PRO A 66 4.00 -3.56 20.72
C PRO A 66 4.96 -3.45 21.90
N PHE A 67 4.88 -4.39 22.85
CA PHE A 67 5.96 -4.58 23.81
C PHE A 67 7.29 -4.89 23.10
N PRO A 68 8.45 -4.52 23.67
CA PRO A 68 9.74 -4.64 22.99
C PRO A 68 10.02 -6.03 22.40
N GLU A 69 9.69 -7.10 23.11
CA GLU A 69 9.92 -8.48 22.65
C GLU A 69 9.05 -8.83 21.43
N VAL A 70 7.81 -8.32 21.42
CA VAL A 70 6.85 -8.48 20.32
C VAL A 70 7.27 -7.64 19.13
N LEU A 71 7.77 -6.42 19.37
CA LEU A 71 8.30 -5.54 18.34
C LEU A 71 9.48 -6.18 17.61
N ASP A 72 10.40 -6.82 18.34
CA ASP A 72 11.52 -7.55 17.76
C ASP A 72 11.06 -8.72 16.89
N GLU A 73 10.03 -9.46 17.30
CA GLU A 73 9.45 -10.51 16.46
C GLU A 73 8.82 -9.94 15.18
N ILE A 74 8.04 -8.87 15.29
CA ILE A 74 7.44 -8.18 14.15
C ILE A 74 8.53 -7.71 13.18
N LYS A 75 9.58 -7.06 13.69
CA LYS A 75 10.70 -6.55 12.89
C LYS A 75 11.38 -7.66 12.11
N ARG A 76 11.63 -8.82 12.74
CA ARG A 76 12.24 -9.98 12.07
C ARG A 76 11.35 -10.54 10.96
N ASN A 77 10.06 -10.75 11.23
CA ASN A 77 9.12 -11.25 10.24
C ASN A 77 8.96 -10.28 9.08
N LEU A 78 8.81 -8.99 9.37
CA LEU A 78 8.68 -7.96 8.35
C LEU A 78 9.95 -7.90 7.49
N ALA A 79 11.14 -7.90 8.09
CA ALA A 79 12.41 -7.93 7.37
C ALA A 79 12.52 -9.11 6.40
N GLU A 80 12.06 -10.29 6.83
CA GLU A 80 12.04 -11.50 6.00
C GLU A 80 11.05 -11.38 4.83
N ILE A 81 9.85 -10.85 5.07
CA ILE A 81 8.83 -10.63 4.03
C ILE A 81 9.31 -9.62 2.97
N VAL A 82 10.05 -8.59 3.40
CA VAL A 82 10.44 -7.49 2.51
C VAL A 82 11.77 -7.69 1.78
N LYS A 83 12.57 -8.69 2.16
CA LYS A 83 13.96 -8.82 1.68
C LYS A 83 14.06 -8.88 0.16
N ASP A 84 13.10 -9.55 -0.50
CA ASP A 84 13.09 -9.79 -1.95
C ASP A 84 12.42 -8.66 -2.75
N ILE A 85 11.86 -7.65 -2.08
CA ILE A 85 11.29 -6.48 -2.76
C ILE A 85 12.46 -5.57 -3.21
N PRO A 86 12.64 -5.25 -4.49
CA PRO A 86 13.74 -4.40 -4.92
C PRO A 86 13.61 -2.98 -4.34
N VAL A 87 14.74 -2.33 -4.06
CA VAL A 87 14.79 -0.94 -3.57
C VAL A 87 14.16 0.05 -4.55
N ARG A 88 14.30 -0.21 -5.85
CA ARG A 88 13.67 0.53 -6.94
C ARG A 88 12.82 -0.42 -7.79
N PRO A 89 11.57 -0.69 -7.38
CA PRO A 89 10.68 -1.51 -8.19
C PRO A 89 10.44 -0.86 -9.55
N ARG A 90 10.36 -1.70 -10.59
CA ARG A 90 10.02 -1.19 -11.92
C ARG A 90 8.61 -0.59 -11.89
N PRO A 91 8.36 0.54 -12.56
CA PRO A 91 7.02 1.11 -12.64
C PRO A 91 6.04 0.07 -13.20
N THR A 92 4.89 -0.10 -12.54
CA THR A 92 3.77 -0.85 -13.11
C THR A 92 3.14 0.00 -14.21
N GLU A 93 3.20 -0.46 -15.46
CA GLU A 93 2.46 0.18 -16.56
C GLU A 93 0.96 -0.07 -16.38
N VAL A 94 0.21 0.98 -16.02
CA VAL A 94 -1.25 0.94 -16.01
C VAL A 94 -1.74 1.39 -17.39
N ARG A 95 -2.25 0.46 -18.19
CA ARG A 95 -2.97 0.79 -19.42
C ARG A 95 -4.38 1.23 -19.06
N ILE A 96 -4.64 2.54 -19.11
CA ILE A 96 -6.01 3.07 -19.04
C ILE A 96 -6.69 2.70 -20.36
N VAL A 97 -7.71 1.86 -20.30
CA VAL A 97 -8.55 1.55 -21.45
C VAL A 97 -9.71 2.56 -21.44
N ASP A 98 -9.68 3.51 -22.37
CA ASP A 98 -10.78 4.44 -22.57
C ASP A 98 -12.05 3.67 -22.96
N ARG A 99 -12.95 3.46 -21.99
CA ARG A 99 -14.30 3.00 -22.27
C ARG A 99 -15.08 4.18 -22.84
N LYS A 100 -15.27 4.20 -24.17
CA LYS A 100 -16.25 5.11 -24.80
C LYS A 100 -17.62 4.91 -24.15
N PRO A 101 -18.32 5.97 -23.72
CA PRO A 101 -19.68 5.86 -23.22
C PRO A 101 -20.59 5.28 -24.32
N LYS A 102 -21.36 4.26 -23.94
CA LYS A 102 -22.21 3.48 -24.85
C LYS A 102 -23.53 4.24 -25.06
N GLY A 103 -23.62 4.97 -26.17
CA GLY A 103 -24.87 5.35 -26.86
C GLY A 103 -25.76 6.37 -26.15
N GLU A 104 -25.70 7.62 -26.58
CA GLU A 104 -26.86 8.51 -26.51
C GLU A 104 -27.85 8.11 -27.63
N PRO A 105 -29.16 7.97 -27.35
CA PRO A 105 -30.14 7.69 -28.39
C PRO A 105 -30.33 8.92 -29.29
N ASN A 106 -30.21 8.71 -30.61
CA ASN A 106 -30.59 9.68 -31.63
C ASN A 106 -32.08 10.04 -31.47
N ILE A 107 -32.38 11.20 -30.89
CA ILE A 107 -33.70 11.81 -31.01
C ILE A 107 -33.74 12.52 -32.36
N SER A 108 -34.28 11.82 -33.37
CA SER A 108 -34.65 12.42 -34.64
C SER A 108 -35.84 13.35 -34.42
N SER A 109 -35.61 14.66 -34.31
CA SER A 109 -36.68 15.66 -34.40
C SER A 109 -37.21 15.69 -35.83
N SER A 110 -38.31 14.98 -36.08
CA SER A 110 -39.13 15.13 -37.29
C SER A 110 -39.75 16.52 -37.30
N LYS A 111 -39.22 17.42 -38.12
CA LYS A 111 -39.96 18.60 -38.61
C LYS A 111 -41.06 18.09 -39.53
N ASN A 112 -42.32 18.30 -39.17
CA ASN A 112 -43.42 18.22 -40.13
C ASN A 112 -43.72 19.61 -40.70
N PRO A 113 -44.20 19.68 -41.96
CA PRO A 113 -44.15 20.88 -42.77
C PRO A 113 -45.41 21.75 -42.64
N SER A 114 -45.23 23.00 -43.05
CA SER A 114 -46.24 24.05 -43.23
C SER A 114 -47.45 23.61 -44.06
N VAL A 115 -48.66 23.95 -43.58
CA VAL A 115 -49.80 24.44 -44.37
C VAL A 115 -50.53 25.48 -43.53
#